data_AF-A0A968WZF0-F1
#
_entry.id   AF-A0A968WZF0-F1
#
_cell.length_a   1.000
_cell.length_b   1.000
_cell.length_c   1.000
_cell.angle_alpha   90.00
_cell.angle_beta   90.00
_cell.angle_gamma   90.00
#
_symmetry.space_group_name_H-M   'P 1'
#
loop_
_entity.id
_entity.type
_entity.pdbx_description
1 polymer ?
#
loop_
_entity_poly.entity_id
_entity_poly.type
_entity_poly.pdbx_seq_one_letter_code
_entity_poly.pdbx_strand_id
1 'polypeptide(L)'
;MEIEDLRGSTSPPTFVKPNTHKEKRAHPKKTRRQRAAEQNAGRKKEPASQVTQIHQHGLDRCPGCDYKLSGESIARRRQVIDLPVMPALQVVEHQVIKRWCPKCKKWHVPVLDLSSEVLGQGRMGHGIASLVSWLRTTLRLPVKLVQDLLQQIYKLKLSAGEIVGLTHAVAKAGQNAVAQIKQAILSSPHVHMDETGWREDGDNGYVWASSTPEGLRAFEFHFSRVNIGGN
;
A
#
# COMPACT_ATOMS: atom_id res chain seq x y z
N MET A 1 -52.78 1.25 54.49
CA MET A 1 -52.29 -0.14 54.61
C MET A 1 -51.25 -0.29 53.52
N GLU A 2 -50.00 -0.02 53.92
CA GLU A 2 -48.83 0.19 53.08
C GLU A 2 -48.38 -1.12 52.42
N ILE A 3 -47.96 -1.04 51.16
CA ILE A 3 -47.00 -1.98 50.55
C ILE A 3 -45.74 -1.17 50.33
N GLU A 4 -45.01 -0.93 51.41
CA GLU A 4 -43.75 -0.19 51.39
C GLU A 4 -42.72 -0.97 52.19
N ASP A 5 -42.53 -2.24 51.82
CA ASP A 5 -41.42 -3.05 52.30
C ASP A 5 -40.97 -3.97 51.17
N LEU A 6 -39.89 -3.57 50.50
CA LEU A 6 -38.91 -4.43 49.79
C LEU A 6 -37.91 -3.56 48.99
N ARG A 7 -37.24 -2.62 49.66
CA ARG A 7 -35.96 -2.07 49.20
C ARG A 7 -34.91 -2.24 50.29
N GLY A 8 -34.49 -3.48 50.46
CA GLY A 8 -33.32 -3.81 51.28
C GLY A 8 -32.11 -3.05 50.75
N SER A 9 -31.67 -2.05 51.51
CA SER A 9 -30.38 -1.39 51.37
C SER A 9 -29.28 -2.43 51.48
N THR A 10 -28.71 -2.83 50.34
CA THR A 10 -27.48 -3.63 50.33
C THR A 10 -26.33 -2.65 50.16
N SER A 11 -25.52 -2.47 51.20
CA SER A 11 -24.26 -1.73 51.10
C SER A 11 -23.37 -2.40 50.04
N PRO A 12 -22.64 -1.62 49.23
CA PRO A 12 -21.82 -2.18 48.17
C PRO A 12 -20.73 -3.10 48.77
N PRO A 13 -20.38 -4.21 48.08
CA PRO A 13 -19.40 -5.17 48.57
C PRO A 13 -18.03 -4.52 48.79
N THR A 14 -17.31 -5.00 49.80
CA THR A 14 -16.03 -4.46 50.33
C THR A 14 -14.88 -4.36 49.33
N PHE A 15 -15.01 -4.95 48.14
CA PHE A 15 -14.04 -4.82 47.05
C PHE A 15 -14.24 -3.56 46.19
N VAL A 16 -15.38 -2.88 46.31
CA VAL A 16 -15.66 -1.63 45.58
C VAL A 16 -14.94 -0.48 46.28
N LYS A 17 -13.87 0.03 45.65
CA LYS A 17 -13.16 1.21 46.15
C LYS A 17 -14.11 2.42 46.17
N PRO A 18 -14.21 3.16 47.29
CA PRO A 18 -15.02 4.36 47.37
C PRO A 18 -14.60 5.35 46.28
N ASN A 19 -15.58 6.00 45.64
CA ASN A 19 -15.30 7.05 44.67
C ASN A 19 -14.81 8.31 45.42
N THR A 20 -13.52 8.30 45.78
CA THR A 20 -12.89 9.42 46.47
C THR A 20 -12.62 10.50 45.44
N HIS A 21 -13.29 11.65 45.55
CA HIS A 21 -12.89 12.84 44.82
C HIS A 21 -11.47 13.20 45.26
N LYS A 22 -10.48 12.88 44.42
CA LYS A 22 -9.10 13.35 44.62
C LYS A 22 -9.14 14.88 44.62
N GLU A 23 -8.84 15.49 45.76
CA GLU A 23 -8.57 16.92 45.83
C GLU A 23 -7.44 17.24 44.83
N LYS A 24 -7.75 18.11 43.87
CA LYS A 24 -6.79 18.55 42.87
C LYS A 24 -5.72 19.38 43.59
N ARG A 25 -4.57 18.76 43.89
CA ARG A 25 -3.38 19.49 44.32
C ARG A 25 -3.11 20.60 43.30
N ALA A 26 -3.09 21.86 43.77
CA ALA A 26 -2.81 23.02 42.95
C ALA A 26 -1.33 22.97 42.52
N HIS A 27 -1.05 22.31 41.41
CA HIS A 27 0.25 22.42 40.77
C HIS A 27 0.39 23.83 40.14
N PRO A 28 1.53 24.51 40.31
CA PRO A 28 1.77 25.75 39.60
C PRO A 28 1.62 25.50 38.11
N LYS A 29 0.81 26.32 37.43
CA LYS A 29 0.64 26.24 35.97
C LYS A 29 2.02 26.43 35.34
N LYS A 30 2.62 25.35 34.84
CA LYS A 30 3.83 25.45 34.01
C LYS A 30 3.50 26.38 32.85
N THR A 31 4.28 27.43 32.69
CA THR A 31 4.22 28.29 31.50
C THR A 31 4.38 27.38 30.29
N ARG A 32 3.44 27.48 29.35
CA ARG A 32 3.46 26.69 28.12
C ARG A 32 4.78 27.01 27.41
N ARG A 33 5.73 26.05 27.37
CA ARG A 33 6.95 26.18 26.58
C ARG A 33 6.54 26.59 25.16
N GLN A 34 7.04 27.74 24.68
CA GLN A 34 6.95 28.08 23.27
C GLN A 34 7.63 26.94 22.50
N ARG A 35 6.94 26.42 21.48
CA ARG A 35 7.52 25.39 20.60
C ARG A 35 8.77 25.97 19.96
N ALA A 36 9.85 25.20 19.95
CA ALA A 36 11.06 25.55 19.19
C ALA A 36 10.67 25.86 17.74
N ALA A 37 11.33 26.83 17.10
CA ALA A 37 11.02 27.25 15.73
C ALA A 37 11.05 26.08 14.73
N GLU A 38 11.90 25.09 14.97
CA GLU A 38 12.02 23.83 14.22
C GLU A 38 10.73 22.97 14.25
N GLN A 39 9.92 23.11 15.29
CA GLN A 39 8.63 22.42 15.43
C GLN A 39 7.45 23.23 14.88
N ASN A 40 7.70 24.46 14.41
CA ASN A 40 6.75 25.25 13.64
C ASN A 40 6.92 24.94 12.14
N ALA A 41 6.67 23.69 11.76
CA ALA A 41 6.60 23.31 10.35
C ALA A 41 5.29 23.86 9.75
N GLY A 42 5.33 25.07 9.20
CA GLY A 42 4.29 25.52 8.29
C GLY A 42 4.13 24.52 7.14
N ARG A 43 2.91 24.39 6.58
CA ARG A 43 2.66 23.50 5.44
C ARG A 43 3.61 23.89 4.29
N LYS A 44 4.54 23.00 3.96
CA LYS A 44 5.46 23.17 2.82
C LYS A 44 4.66 23.02 1.53
N LYS A 45 4.97 23.87 0.55
CA LYS A 45 4.44 23.75 -0.81
C LYS A 45 5.27 22.74 -1.59
N GLU A 46 4.64 22.01 -2.50
CA GLU A 46 5.36 21.13 -3.40
C GLU A 46 6.25 21.94 -4.35
N PRO A 47 7.43 21.42 -4.72
CA PRO A 47 8.33 22.09 -5.64
C PRO A 47 7.69 22.22 -7.03
N ALA A 48 8.13 23.20 -7.81
CA ALA A 48 7.58 23.46 -9.14
C ALA A 48 7.69 22.24 -10.08
N SER A 49 8.69 21.38 -9.89
CA SER A 49 8.87 20.13 -10.64
C SER A 49 7.78 19.09 -10.41
N GLN A 50 7.02 19.19 -9.32
CA GLN A 50 5.90 18.28 -9.01
C GLN A 50 4.53 18.87 -9.35
N VAL A 51 4.47 20.15 -9.75
CA VAL A 51 3.21 20.76 -10.18
C VAL A 51 2.86 20.23 -11.56
N THR A 52 1.78 19.45 -11.64
CA THR A 52 1.31 18.83 -12.89
C THR A 52 0.62 19.81 -13.82
N GLN A 53 -0.08 20.82 -13.28
CA GLN A 53 -0.80 21.82 -14.05
C GLN A 53 -0.84 23.17 -13.33
N ILE A 54 -0.77 24.27 -14.07
CA ILE A 54 -0.88 25.63 -13.56
C ILE A 54 -2.09 26.30 -14.21
N HIS A 55 -3.04 26.72 -13.39
CA HIS A 55 -4.15 27.60 -13.81
C HIS A 55 -3.89 29.00 -13.26
N GLN A 56 -3.70 29.96 -14.16
CA GLN A 56 -3.60 31.38 -13.80
C GLN A 56 -5.00 31.99 -13.79
N HIS A 57 -5.29 32.77 -12.76
CA HIS A 57 -6.54 33.49 -12.61
C HIS A 57 -6.22 34.98 -12.48
N GLY A 58 -6.61 35.76 -13.49
CA GLY A 58 -6.44 37.20 -13.57
C GLY A 58 -7.76 37.89 -13.92
N LEU A 59 -7.81 39.20 -13.70
CA LEU A 59 -8.90 40.05 -14.18
C LEU A 59 -8.46 40.74 -15.47
N ASP A 60 -9.30 40.71 -16.50
CA ASP A 60 -9.03 41.44 -17.75
C ASP A 60 -9.40 42.92 -17.65
N ARG A 61 -10.36 43.25 -16.77
CA ARG A 61 -10.91 44.59 -16.57
C ARG A 61 -10.98 44.94 -15.10
N CYS A 62 -10.82 46.24 -14.81
CA CYS A 62 -10.90 46.77 -13.46
C CYS A 62 -12.34 46.65 -12.94
N PRO A 63 -12.58 46.00 -11.78
CA PRO A 63 -13.94 45.86 -11.25
C PRO A 63 -14.56 47.18 -10.77
N GLY A 64 -13.76 48.25 -10.62
CA GLY A 64 -14.25 49.57 -10.20
C GLY A 64 -14.62 50.51 -11.34
N CYS A 65 -13.91 50.47 -12.47
CA CYS A 65 -14.10 51.42 -13.59
C CYS A 65 -14.18 50.77 -14.98
N ASP A 66 -14.19 49.42 -15.05
CA ASP A 66 -14.22 48.60 -16.26
C ASP A 66 -13.06 48.82 -17.26
N TYR A 67 -12.06 49.62 -16.89
CA TYR A 67 -10.89 49.86 -17.73
C TYR A 67 -10.06 48.58 -17.91
N LYS A 68 -9.49 48.38 -19.11
CA LYS A 68 -8.66 47.21 -19.43
C LYS A 68 -7.37 47.23 -18.61
N LEU A 69 -7.12 46.16 -17.85
CA LEU A 69 -5.93 46.03 -17.02
C LEU A 69 -4.68 45.71 -17.88
N SER A 70 -3.51 46.15 -17.42
CA SER A 70 -2.22 45.89 -18.07
C SER A 70 -1.13 45.59 -17.03
N GLY A 71 -0.12 44.82 -17.44
CA GLY A 71 0.91 44.28 -16.54
C GLY A 71 0.42 43.07 -15.75
N GLU A 72 1.34 42.16 -15.40
CA GLU A 72 1.03 40.95 -14.63
C GLU A 72 2.08 40.74 -13.53
N SER A 73 1.62 40.41 -12.33
CA SER A 73 2.47 39.91 -11.25
C SER A 73 1.70 38.88 -10.41
N ILE A 74 2.41 37.88 -9.88
CA ILE A 74 1.77 36.83 -9.08
C ILE A 74 1.54 37.34 -7.66
N ALA A 75 0.31 37.73 -7.34
CA ALA A 75 -0.05 38.19 -5.99
C ALA A 75 0.05 37.09 -4.92
N ARG A 76 -0.33 35.86 -5.26
CA ARG A 76 -0.22 34.69 -4.36
C ARG A 76 -0.22 33.38 -5.14
N ARG A 77 0.32 32.32 -4.53
CA ARG A 77 0.24 30.94 -5.04
C ARG A 77 -0.50 30.05 -4.05
N ARG A 78 -1.44 29.24 -4.55
CA ARG A 78 -2.13 28.17 -3.82
C ARG A 78 -2.01 26.89 -4.63
N GLN A 79 -1.67 25.79 -3.96
CA GLN A 79 -1.69 24.46 -4.54
C GLN A 79 -2.93 23.72 -4.06
N VAL A 80 -3.56 22.98 -4.97
CA VAL A 80 -4.58 21.97 -4.66
C VAL A 80 -3.96 20.64 -5.04
N ILE A 81 -3.83 19.74 -4.08
CA ILE A 81 -3.32 18.38 -4.28
C ILE A 81 -4.53 17.48 -4.21
N ASP A 82 -4.83 16.81 -5.32
CA ASP A 82 -5.98 15.93 -5.44
C ASP A 82 -5.60 14.67 -6.23
N LEU A 83 -6.44 13.65 -6.14
CA LEU A 83 -6.26 12.41 -6.91
C LEU A 83 -6.61 12.67 -8.39
N PRO A 84 -5.83 12.13 -9.34
CA PRO A 84 -6.25 12.16 -10.74
C PRO A 84 -7.55 11.38 -10.91
N VAL A 85 -8.31 11.69 -11.97
CA VAL A 85 -9.42 10.83 -12.39
C VAL A 85 -8.83 9.46 -12.72
N MET A 86 -9.18 8.46 -11.92
CA MET A 86 -8.67 7.10 -12.07
C MET A 86 -9.09 6.55 -13.44
N PRO A 87 -8.17 6.06 -14.29
CA PRO A 87 -8.55 5.45 -15.55
C PRO A 87 -9.41 4.21 -15.27
N ALA A 88 -10.45 4.03 -16.08
CA ALA A 88 -11.28 2.83 -16.00
C ALA A 88 -10.43 1.57 -16.23
N LEU A 89 -10.86 0.45 -15.65
CA LEU A 89 -10.25 -0.86 -15.93
C LEU A 89 -10.25 -1.11 -17.44
N GLN A 90 -9.06 -1.31 -18.01
CA GLN A 90 -8.91 -1.62 -19.43
C GLN A 90 -9.01 -3.14 -19.63
N VAL A 91 -9.91 -3.57 -20.51
CA VAL A 91 -10.05 -4.96 -20.94
C VAL A 91 -9.77 -5.01 -22.43
N VAL A 92 -8.70 -5.70 -22.81
CA VAL A 92 -8.30 -5.88 -24.22
C VAL A 92 -8.59 -7.32 -24.63
N GLU A 93 -9.46 -7.49 -25.61
CA GLU A 93 -9.77 -8.79 -26.19
C GLU A 93 -8.88 -9.06 -27.41
N HIS A 94 -8.07 -10.11 -27.33
CA HIS A 94 -7.21 -10.53 -28.44
C HIS A 94 -7.92 -11.55 -29.31
N GLN A 95 -8.44 -11.12 -30.47
CA GLN A 95 -9.11 -12.01 -31.43
C GLN A 95 -8.13 -12.59 -32.44
N VAL A 96 -7.87 -13.89 -32.33
CA VAL A 96 -6.99 -14.62 -33.24
C VAL A 96 -7.79 -15.19 -34.41
N ILE A 97 -7.68 -14.54 -35.58
CA ILE A 97 -8.42 -14.93 -36.77
C ILE A 97 -7.67 -16.02 -37.54
N LYS A 98 -8.29 -17.19 -37.67
CA LYS A 98 -7.83 -18.24 -38.58
C LYS A 98 -8.26 -17.94 -40.02
N ARG A 99 -7.40 -18.21 -41.01
CA ARG A 99 -7.72 -18.03 -42.44
C ARG A 99 -7.45 -19.30 -43.24
N TRP A 100 -8.30 -19.58 -44.21
CA TRP A 100 -8.13 -20.70 -45.13
C TRP A 100 -7.24 -20.30 -46.31
N CYS A 101 -6.24 -21.12 -46.62
CA CYS A 101 -5.44 -20.95 -47.82
C CYS A 101 -5.89 -21.96 -48.88
N PRO A 102 -6.42 -21.51 -50.05
CA PRO A 102 -6.92 -22.42 -51.08
C PRO A 102 -5.79 -23.18 -51.79
N LYS A 103 -4.56 -22.66 -51.78
CA LYS A 103 -3.40 -23.28 -52.44
C LYS A 103 -2.87 -24.49 -51.67
N CYS A 104 -2.66 -24.34 -50.36
CA CYS A 104 -2.17 -25.43 -49.52
C CYS A 104 -3.31 -26.28 -48.92
N LYS A 105 -4.57 -25.84 -49.09
CA LYS A 105 -5.79 -26.46 -48.53
C LYS A 105 -5.71 -26.68 -47.02
N LYS A 106 -5.22 -25.67 -46.28
CA LYS A 106 -5.08 -25.69 -44.82
C LYS A 106 -5.55 -24.39 -44.18
N TRP A 107 -5.96 -24.49 -42.92
CA TRP A 107 -6.19 -23.33 -42.05
C TRP A 107 -4.86 -22.86 -41.45
N HIS A 108 -4.64 -21.54 -41.47
CA HIS A 108 -3.50 -20.89 -40.85
C HIS A 108 -3.97 -19.96 -39.74
N VAL A 109 -3.22 -19.95 -38.64
CA VAL A 109 -3.46 -19.15 -37.45
C VAL A 109 -2.17 -18.41 -37.12
N PRO A 110 -2.20 -17.09 -36.85
CA PRO A 110 -1.00 -16.39 -36.40
C PRO A 110 -0.58 -16.86 -35.01
N VAL A 111 0.72 -16.83 -34.73
CA VAL A 111 1.24 -17.04 -33.37
C VAL A 111 0.97 -15.77 -32.56
N LEU A 112 0.33 -15.93 -31.41
CA LEU A 112 0.05 -14.85 -30.48
C LEU A 112 1.04 -14.92 -29.31
N ASP A 113 1.81 -13.87 -29.12
CA ASP A 113 2.71 -13.70 -27.97
C ASP A 113 2.20 -12.55 -27.09
N LEU A 114 1.81 -12.87 -25.86
CA LEU A 114 1.34 -11.91 -24.84
C LEU A 114 2.26 -11.88 -23.62
N SER A 115 3.49 -12.37 -23.76
CA SER A 115 4.45 -12.44 -22.65
C SER A 115 4.82 -11.07 -22.07
N SER A 116 4.66 -9.99 -22.83
CA SER A 116 4.83 -8.60 -22.36
C SER A 116 3.61 -8.02 -21.64
N GLU A 117 2.45 -8.68 -21.73
CA GLU A 117 1.18 -8.19 -21.19
C GLU A 117 0.71 -8.97 -19.98
N VAL A 118 0.83 -10.30 -20.00
CA VAL A 118 0.33 -11.20 -18.95
C VAL A 118 1.41 -12.17 -18.47
N LEU A 119 1.27 -12.62 -17.22
CA LEU A 119 2.12 -13.66 -16.66
C LEU A 119 1.62 -15.04 -17.10
N GLY A 120 2.40 -15.72 -17.95
CA GLY A 120 2.08 -17.06 -18.45
C GLY A 120 0.82 -17.06 -19.32
N GLN A 121 -0.14 -17.94 -19.00
CA GLN A 121 -1.43 -18.06 -19.70
C GLN A 121 -2.58 -17.38 -18.93
N GLY A 122 -2.25 -16.49 -18.00
CA GLY A 122 -3.24 -15.78 -17.18
C GLY A 122 -3.98 -14.69 -17.94
N ARG A 123 -5.18 -14.33 -17.45
CA ARG A 123 -5.99 -13.22 -18.01
C ARG A 123 -5.67 -11.85 -17.41
N MET A 124 -4.84 -11.80 -16.38
CA MET A 124 -4.56 -10.56 -15.63
C MET A 124 -3.23 -9.98 -16.10
N GLY A 125 -3.29 -8.73 -16.54
CA GLY A 125 -2.10 -8.02 -16.99
C GLY A 125 -1.10 -7.75 -15.87
N HIS A 126 0.16 -7.47 -16.25
CA HIS A 126 1.25 -7.17 -15.34
C HIS A 126 0.91 -6.10 -14.28
N GLY A 127 0.17 -5.05 -14.66
CA GLY A 127 -0.27 -4.00 -13.74
C GLY A 127 -1.13 -4.51 -12.59
N ILE A 128 -2.15 -5.33 -12.87
CA ILE A 128 -3.03 -5.91 -11.84
C ILE A 128 -2.26 -6.91 -10.98
N ALA A 129 -1.45 -7.77 -11.60
CA ALA A 129 -0.65 -8.75 -10.87
C ALA A 129 0.33 -8.07 -9.88
N SER A 130 0.98 -6.99 -10.32
CA SER A 130 1.89 -6.19 -9.50
C SER A 130 1.16 -5.48 -8.37
N LEU A 131 0.03 -4.84 -8.66
CA LEU A 131 -0.79 -4.17 -7.66
C LEU A 131 -1.26 -5.16 -6.57
N VAL A 132 -1.83 -6.29 -6.99
CA VAL A 132 -2.29 -7.34 -6.07
C VAL A 132 -1.14 -7.82 -5.19
N SER A 133 0.01 -8.13 -5.79
CA SER A 133 1.17 -8.61 -5.05
C SER A 133 1.66 -7.56 -4.06
N TRP A 134 1.75 -6.29 -4.44
CA TRP A 134 2.16 -5.20 -3.56
C TRP A 134 1.20 -5.01 -2.37
N LEU A 135 -0.12 -5.02 -2.63
CA LEU A 135 -1.14 -4.94 -1.57
C LEU A 135 -1.04 -6.12 -0.59
N ARG A 136 -0.75 -7.32 -1.10
CA ARG A 136 -0.64 -8.54 -0.29
C ARG A 136 0.66 -8.64 0.50
N THR A 137 1.80 -8.37 -0.12
CA THR A 137 3.11 -8.64 0.47
C THR A 137 3.68 -7.43 1.19
N THR A 138 3.55 -6.23 0.62
CA THR A 138 4.11 -4.99 1.18
C THR A 138 3.14 -4.35 2.16
N LEU A 139 1.88 -4.18 1.78
CA LEU A 139 0.88 -3.58 2.68
C LEU A 139 0.20 -4.59 3.61
N ARG A 140 0.42 -5.90 3.40
CA ARG A 140 -0.11 -6.99 4.24
C ARG A 140 -1.65 -6.96 4.38
N LEU A 141 -2.36 -6.48 3.37
CA LEU A 141 -3.81 -6.38 3.42
C LEU A 141 -4.44 -7.78 3.36
N PRO A 142 -5.46 -8.12 4.17
CA PRO A 142 -6.21 -9.39 4.08
C PRO A 142 -6.85 -9.61 2.71
N VAL A 143 -7.13 -10.87 2.33
CA VAL A 143 -7.50 -11.19 0.93
C VAL A 143 -8.81 -10.50 0.60
N LYS A 144 -9.74 -10.55 1.55
CA LYS A 144 -11.04 -9.89 1.46
C LYS A 144 -10.92 -8.39 1.21
N LEU A 145 -9.97 -7.72 1.88
CA LEU A 145 -9.77 -6.29 1.72
C LEU A 145 -9.19 -5.95 0.34
N VAL A 146 -8.30 -6.80 -0.19
CA VAL A 146 -7.82 -6.66 -1.58
C VAL A 146 -8.97 -6.84 -2.56
N GLN A 147 -9.84 -7.83 -2.37
CA GLN A 147 -11.04 -8.00 -3.21
C GLN A 147 -11.94 -6.77 -3.17
N ASP A 148 -12.20 -6.24 -1.97
CA ASP A 148 -13.08 -5.08 -1.79
C ASP A 148 -12.49 -3.82 -2.43
N LEU A 149 -11.19 -3.59 -2.28
CA LEU A 149 -10.49 -2.47 -2.91
C LEU A 149 -10.58 -2.55 -4.43
N LEU A 150 -10.27 -3.71 -5.02
CA LEU A 150 -10.34 -3.91 -6.47
C LEU A 150 -11.76 -3.75 -7.01
N GLN A 151 -12.76 -4.23 -6.27
CA GLN A 151 -14.16 -4.08 -6.64
C GLN A 151 -14.65 -2.64 -6.51
N GLN A 152 -14.26 -1.91 -5.47
CA GLN A 152 -14.77 -0.56 -5.23
C GLN A 152 -14.16 0.45 -6.19
N ILE A 153 -12.84 0.40 -6.37
CA ILE A 153 -12.07 1.36 -7.16
C ILE A 153 -12.11 1.00 -8.65
N TYR A 154 -11.80 -0.25 -8.99
CA TYR A 154 -11.61 -0.67 -10.39
C TYR A 154 -12.80 -1.46 -10.96
N LYS A 155 -13.84 -1.71 -10.15
CA LYS A 155 -14.98 -2.58 -10.50
C LYS A 155 -14.55 -4.00 -10.94
N LEU A 156 -13.37 -4.43 -10.50
CA LEU A 156 -12.78 -5.72 -10.84
C LEU A 156 -13.11 -6.75 -9.75
N LYS A 157 -13.86 -7.80 -10.12
CA LYS A 157 -14.14 -8.95 -9.26
C LYS A 157 -13.06 -10.01 -9.43
N LEU A 158 -12.31 -10.27 -8.36
CA LEU A 158 -11.42 -11.42 -8.25
C LEU A 158 -11.85 -12.31 -7.10
N SER A 159 -11.75 -13.62 -7.29
CA SER A 159 -11.85 -14.60 -6.22
C SER A 159 -10.60 -14.60 -5.33
N ALA A 160 -10.72 -15.18 -4.13
CA ALA A 160 -9.56 -15.36 -3.25
C ALA A 160 -8.47 -16.22 -3.91
N GLY A 161 -8.87 -17.27 -4.63
CA GLY A 161 -7.97 -18.15 -5.37
C GLY A 161 -7.20 -17.44 -6.47
N GLU A 162 -7.84 -16.52 -7.21
CA GLU A 162 -7.16 -15.70 -8.21
C GLU A 162 -6.12 -14.77 -7.59
N ILE A 163 -6.42 -14.14 -6.45
CA ILE A 163 -5.46 -13.27 -5.75
C ILE A 163 -4.23 -14.06 -5.29
N VAL A 164 -4.44 -15.25 -4.71
CA VAL A 164 -3.36 -16.15 -4.31
C VAL A 164 -2.56 -16.58 -5.54
N GLY A 165 -3.26 -17.05 -6.60
CA GLY A 165 -2.63 -17.47 -7.85
C GLY A 165 -1.77 -16.38 -8.50
N LEU A 166 -2.25 -15.13 -8.51
CA LEU A 166 -1.46 -13.99 -9.02
C LEU A 166 -0.21 -13.74 -8.18
N THR A 167 -0.32 -13.82 -6.87
CA THR A 167 0.82 -13.63 -5.97
C THR A 167 1.89 -14.71 -6.22
N HIS A 168 1.47 -15.96 -6.43
CA HIS A 168 2.37 -17.07 -6.78
C HIS A 168 2.98 -16.89 -8.17
N ALA A 169 2.21 -16.43 -9.16
CA ALA A 169 2.71 -16.17 -10.50
C ALA A 169 3.80 -15.07 -10.51
N VAL A 170 3.58 -13.99 -9.75
CA VAL A 170 4.58 -12.92 -9.56
C VAL A 170 5.81 -13.44 -8.83
N ALA A 171 5.63 -14.23 -7.77
CA ALA A 171 6.75 -14.84 -7.05
C ALA A 171 7.59 -15.73 -7.97
N LYS A 172 6.94 -16.53 -8.82
CA LYS A 172 7.62 -17.38 -9.82
C LYS A 172 8.40 -16.56 -10.84
N ALA A 173 7.78 -15.51 -11.39
CA ALA A 173 8.45 -14.62 -12.35
C ALA A 173 9.65 -13.88 -11.73
N GLY A 174 9.58 -13.58 -10.44
CA GLY A 174 10.64 -12.88 -9.69
C GLY A 174 11.79 -13.76 -9.20
N GLN A 175 11.76 -15.09 -9.39
CA GLN A 175 12.77 -16.01 -8.83
C GLN A 175 14.20 -15.65 -9.23
N ASN A 176 14.41 -15.25 -10.49
CA ASN A 176 15.74 -14.84 -10.96
C ASN A 176 16.24 -13.58 -10.25
N ALA A 177 15.37 -12.59 -10.04
CA ALA A 177 15.73 -11.38 -9.32
C ALA A 177 16.06 -11.68 -7.85
N VAL A 178 15.27 -12.55 -7.20
CA VAL A 178 15.56 -13.02 -5.84
C VAL A 178 16.91 -13.73 -5.77
N ALA A 179 17.22 -14.60 -6.73
CA ALA A 179 18.51 -15.29 -6.80
C ALA A 179 19.69 -14.31 -6.95
N GLN A 180 19.55 -13.29 -7.80
CA GLN A 180 20.55 -12.24 -7.97
C GLN A 180 20.76 -11.42 -6.69
N ILE A 181 19.68 -11.04 -5.99
CA ILE A 181 19.78 -10.33 -4.71
C ILE A 181 20.50 -11.19 -3.66
N LYS A 182 20.16 -12.48 -3.58
CA LYS A 182 20.85 -13.39 -2.65
C LYS A 182 22.34 -13.51 -2.94
N GLN A 183 22.71 -13.68 -4.21
CA GLN A 183 24.12 -13.70 -4.64
C GLN A 183 24.84 -12.40 -4.26
N ALA A 184 24.21 -11.24 -4.49
CA ALA A 184 24.77 -9.95 -4.12
C ALA A 184 24.97 -9.82 -2.60
N ILE A 185 24.01 -10.28 -1.78
CA ILE A 185 24.14 -10.31 -0.31
C ILE A 185 25.31 -11.20 0.12
N LEU A 186 25.44 -12.40 -0.45
CA LEU A 186 26.53 -13.33 -0.14
C LEU A 186 27.91 -12.78 -0.52
N SER A 187 27.98 -11.94 -1.56
CA SER A 187 29.21 -11.27 -1.98
C SER A 187 29.54 -10.00 -1.18
N SER A 188 28.65 -9.53 -0.30
CA SER A 188 28.86 -8.32 0.47
C SER A 188 29.91 -8.54 1.57
N PRO A 189 30.80 -7.55 1.84
CA PRO A 189 31.79 -7.67 2.91
C PRO A 189 31.16 -7.81 4.30
N HIS A 190 29.94 -7.30 4.50
CA HIS A 190 29.23 -7.36 5.77
C HIS A 190 27.77 -7.73 5.55
N VAL A 191 27.33 -8.80 6.23
CA VAL A 191 25.94 -9.24 6.22
C VAL A 191 25.42 -9.27 7.66
N HIS A 192 24.31 -8.60 7.90
CA HIS A 192 23.55 -8.70 9.14
C HIS A 192 22.47 -9.76 8.98
N MET A 193 22.43 -10.73 9.89
CA MET A 193 21.45 -11.80 9.90
C MET A 193 20.65 -11.76 11.19
N ASP A 194 19.33 -11.94 11.06
CA ASP A 194 18.40 -12.05 12.19
C ASP A 194 17.42 -13.21 11.95
N GLU A 195 17.06 -13.92 13.03
CA GLU A 195 16.16 -15.06 13.00
C GLU A 195 14.87 -14.72 13.75
N THR A 196 13.73 -14.87 13.09
CA THR A 196 12.42 -14.70 13.73
C THR A 196 11.62 -16.00 13.62
N GLY A 197 11.11 -16.50 14.75
CA GLY A 197 10.19 -17.64 14.75
C GLY A 197 8.91 -17.33 13.98
N TRP A 198 8.46 -18.26 13.13
CA TRP A 198 7.29 -18.10 12.29
C TRP A 198 6.50 -19.40 12.23
N ARG A 199 5.16 -19.32 12.10
CA ARG A 199 4.32 -20.51 11.97
C ARG A 199 3.66 -20.54 10.61
N GLU A 200 3.75 -21.68 9.94
CA GLU A 200 3.12 -21.93 8.65
C GLU A 200 2.33 -23.23 8.75
N ASP A 201 1.03 -23.17 8.41
CA ASP A 201 0.09 -24.31 8.43
C ASP A 201 0.09 -25.17 9.71
N GLY A 202 0.36 -24.55 10.85
CA GLY A 202 0.38 -25.21 12.16
C GLY A 202 1.76 -25.66 12.61
N ASP A 203 2.73 -25.72 11.69
CA ASP A 203 4.11 -26.09 11.98
C ASP A 203 4.94 -24.87 12.36
N ASN A 204 5.89 -25.07 13.29
CA ASN A 204 6.86 -24.04 13.65
C ASN A 204 8.02 -24.06 12.64
N GLY A 205 8.45 -22.89 12.23
CA GLY A 205 9.65 -22.67 11.46
C GLY A 205 10.29 -21.33 11.82
N TYR A 206 11.23 -20.92 10.97
CA TYR A 206 12.09 -19.76 11.20
C TYR A 206 12.23 -18.98 9.91
N VAL A 207 11.97 -17.67 9.99
CA VAL A 207 12.31 -16.73 8.92
C VAL A 207 13.66 -16.13 9.22
N TRP A 208 14.60 -16.34 8.31
CA TRP A 208 15.92 -15.71 8.31
C TRP A 208 15.85 -14.43 7.48
N ALA A 209 16.22 -13.32 8.08
CA ALA A 209 16.40 -12.05 7.40
C ALA A 209 17.90 -11.78 7.23
N SER A 210 18.34 -11.57 5.99
CA SER A 210 19.71 -11.16 5.68
C SER A 210 19.69 -9.76 5.07
N SER A 211 20.58 -8.89 5.52
CA SER A 211 20.67 -7.53 5.00
C SER A 211 22.09 -7.01 4.93
N THR A 212 22.34 -6.09 4.00
CA THR A 212 23.65 -5.44 3.82
C THR A 212 23.56 -3.94 4.10
N PRO A 213 24.69 -3.26 4.41
CA PRO A 213 24.73 -1.80 4.60
C PRO A 213 24.21 -1.01 3.39
N GLU A 214 24.33 -1.56 2.18
CA GLU A 214 23.85 -0.95 0.93
C GLU A 214 22.32 -1.05 0.76
N GLY A 215 21.63 -1.71 1.68
CA GLY A 215 20.17 -1.77 1.73
C GLY A 215 19.54 -2.99 1.04
N LEU A 216 20.33 -3.96 0.59
CA LEU A 216 19.80 -5.23 0.10
C LEU A 216 19.21 -6.04 1.26
N ARG A 217 18.07 -6.69 1.03
CA ARG A 217 17.38 -7.51 2.02
C ARG A 217 16.80 -8.76 1.37
N ALA A 218 17.02 -9.91 2.00
CA ALA A 218 16.42 -11.18 1.62
C ALA A 218 15.79 -11.85 2.84
N PHE A 219 14.69 -12.58 2.61
CA PHE A 219 14.00 -13.36 3.63
C PHE A 219 13.86 -14.80 3.15
N GLU A 220 14.17 -15.75 4.02
CA GLU A 220 14.03 -17.18 3.75
C GLU A 220 13.33 -17.89 4.91
N PHE A 221 12.38 -18.77 4.59
CA PHE A 221 11.71 -19.58 5.59
C PHE A 221 12.26 -21.00 5.58
N HIS A 222 12.55 -21.52 6.78
CA HIS A 222 13.07 -22.87 7.01
C HIS A 222 12.35 -23.52 8.19
N PHE A 223 11.97 -24.79 8.05
CA PHE A 223 11.32 -25.56 9.14
C PHE A 223 12.29 -25.98 10.26
N SER A 224 13.60 -25.87 10.03
CA SER A 224 14.62 -26.18 11.03
C SER A 224 15.75 -25.17 10.99
N ARG A 225 16.47 -25.05 12.11
CA ARG A 225 17.69 -24.23 12.23
C ARG A 225 18.92 -24.87 11.56
N VAL A 226 18.83 -26.15 11.19
CA VAL A 226 19.98 -26.97 10.79
C VAL A 226 20.02 -27.08 9.27
N ASN A 227 20.58 -26.05 8.63
CA ASN A 227 21.39 -26.09 7.39
C ASN A 227 21.41 -24.72 6.69
N ILE A 228 22.24 -23.80 7.19
CA ILE A 228 22.58 -22.55 6.47
C ILE A 228 24.12 -22.38 6.43
N GLY A 229 24.84 -23.50 6.35
CA GLY A 229 26.30 -23.51 6.31
C GLY A 229 26.82 -24.85 5.86
N GLY A 230 26.56 -25.21 4.61
CA GLY A 230 27.09 -26.42 3.97
C GLY A 230 27.86 -26.07 2.71
N ASN A 231 29.13 -25.72 2.89
CA ASN A 231 30.21 -25.95 1.94
C ASN A 231 31.46 -26.29 2.75
#